data_AF-A0A257WEB3-F1
#
_entry.id   AF-A0A257WEB3-F1
#
_cell.length_a   1.000
_cell.length_b   1.000
_cell.length_c   1.000
_cell.angle_alpha   90.00
_cell.angle_beta   90.00
_cell.angle_gamma   90.00
#
_symmetry.space_group_name_H-M   'P 1'
#
loop_
_entity.id
_entity.type
_entity.pdbx_description
1 polymer ?
#
loop_
_entity_poly.entity_id
_entity_poly.type
_entity_poly.pdbx_seq_one_letter_code
_entity_poly.pdbx_strand_id
1 'polypeptide(L)'
;MTAILGISAFYHDAAAAVVVDGRIVAAAEEERFSRVKHDAAFPRQAIAACLNVAGLSAADIDYVAFYEKPLLKFDRLMETYLSIAPRGFRSFAKAVPLWLKQKLFLRRVIRDGLDGQYRRRCLFLEHHESHAASAFYPSPFEDAAILTIDGVGEWATATLGEGRGNRIRLTHELRFPHSPGLLYSAFTQYCGFKVNSGEYKLMGLAPYGAPIYADLIRQHIVDLKADGSFFLNQDYFDYLGGVTMTSPNLQRLF
;
A
#
# COMPACT_ATOMS: atom_id res chain seq x y z
N MET A 1 20.34 2.24 -23.44
CA MET A 1 20.21 2.29 -21.98
C MET A 1 18.91 2.99 -21.67
N THR A 2 18.07 2.36 -20.86
CA THR A 2 16.84 2.93 -20.31
C THR A 2 16.93 2.91 -18.79
N ALA A 3 16.86 4.08 -18.17
CA ALA A 3 16.94 4.26 -16.72
C ALA A 3 15.58 4.73 -16.15
N ILE A 4 15.09 4.02 -15.14
CA ILE A 4 13.81 4.28 -14.49
C ILE A 4 14.03 4.50 -13.00
N LEU A 5 13.49 5.59 -12.47
CA LEU A 5 13.45 5.88 -11.04
C LEU A 5 12.05 5.57 -10.50
N GLY A 6 11.93 4.54 -9.67
CA GLY A 6 10.74 4.27 -8.87
C GLY A 6 10.74 5.10 -7.58
N ILE A 7 9.59 5.68 -7.22
CA ILE A 7 9.43 6.49 -6.01
C ILE A 7 8.19 6.01 -5.22
N SER A 8 8.38 5.75 -3.93
CA SER A 8 7.32 5.62 -2.91
C SER A 8 7.41 6.79 -1.93
N ALA A 9 6.27 7.43 -1.61
CA ALA A 9 6.20 8.59 -0.72
C ALA A 9 4.76 8.89 -0.26
N PHE A 10 4.65 9.79 0.74
CA PHE A 10 3.43 10.47 1.21
C PHE A 10 2.38 9.60 1.91
N TYR A 11 2.77 8.42 2.40
CA TYR A 11 1.92 7.61 3.27
C TYR A 11 2.71 7.00 4.44
N HIS A 12 3.53 6.00 4.15
CA HIS A 12 4.57 5.43 5.01
C HIS A 12 5.63 4.78 4.11
N ASP A 13 6.78 4.43 4.67
CA ASP A 13 7.85 3.69 4.00
C ASP A 13 8.27 4.32 2.66
N ALA A 14 8.59 5.62 2.71
CA ALA A 14 9.14 6.32 1.57
C ALA A 14 10.43 5.66 1.12
N ALA A 15 10.57 5.45 -0.19
CA ALA A 15 11.65 4.67 -0.77
C ALA A 15 11.91 5.05 -2.23
N ALA A 16 13.09 4.69 -2.71
CA ALA A 16 13.48 4.86 -4.10
C ALA A 16 14.13 3.59 -4.64
N ALA A 17 13.96 3.34 -5.94
CA ALA A 17 14.66 2.28 -6.65
C ALA A 17 15.06 2.76 -8.05
N VAL A 18 16.26 2.38 -8.50
CA VAL A 18 16.75 2.65 -9.85
C VAL A 18 16.88 1.34 -10.61
N VAL A 19 16.19 1.27 -11.75
CA VAL A 19 16.24 0.15 -12.68
C VAL A 19 16.88 0.62 -13.98
N VAL A 20 17.87 -0.12 -14.47
CA VAL A 20 18.57 0.15 -15.73
C VAL A 20 18.51 -1.08 -16.61
N ASP A 21 17.95 -0.93 -17.81
CA ASP A 21 17.83 -2.01 -18.81
C ASP A 21 17.27 -3.32 -18.20
N GLY A 22 16.24 -3.18 -17.35
CA GLY A 22 15.56 -4.30 -16.68
C GLY A 22 16.23 -4.83 -15.41
N ARG A 23 17.39 -4.29 -15.01
CA ARG A 23 18.10 -4.71 -13.79
C ARG A 23 17.92 -3.70 -12.67
N ILE A 24 17.57 -4.17 -11.49
CA ILE A 24 17.55 -3.34 -10.27
C ILE A 24 19.01 -3.03 -9.90
N VAL A 25 19.41 -1.77 -10.02
CA VAL A 25 20.77 -1.31 -9.72
C VAL A 25 20.90 -0.92 -8.26
N ALA A 26 19.88 -0.25 -7.72
CA ALA A 26 19.84 0.17 -6.33
C ALA A 26 18.39 0.30 -5.85
N ALA A 27 18.15 0.03 -4.57
CA ALA A 27 16.91 0.32 -3.88
C ALA A 27 17.20 0.66 -2.42
N ALA A 28 16.53 1.69 -1.87
CA ALA A 28 16.71 2.09 -0.50
C ALA A 28 15.45 2.75 0.08
N GLU A 29 15.25 2.57 1.38
CA GLU A 29 14.21 3.22 2.18
C GLU A 29 14.76 4.50 2.82
N GLU A 30 13.95 5.56 2.82
CA GLU A 30 14.33 6.88 3.37
C GLU A 30 14.61 6.81 4.87
N GLU A 31 13.88 5.97 5.62
CA GLU A 31 14.06 5.83 7.07
C GLU A 31 15.48 5.41 7.48
N ARG A 32 16.21 4.74 6.57
CA ARG A 32 17.61 4.33 6.82
C ARG A 32 18.52 5.55 6.94
N PHE A 33 18.20 6.62 6.21
CA PHE A 33 18.93 7.89 6.19
C PHE A 33 18.35 8.92 7.14
N SER A 34 17.03 9.15 7.10
CA SER A 34 16.36 10.16 7.93
C SER A 34 16.31 9.78 9.41
N ARG A 35 16.46 8.48 9.73
CA ARG A 35 16.32 7.91 11.07
C ARG A 35 14.93 8.11 11.67
N VAL A 36 13.95 8.52 10.86
CA VAL A 36 12.54 8.60 11.21
C VAL A 36 11.90 7.30 10.76
N LYS A 37 11.46 6.49 11.72
CA LYS A 37 10.82 5.20 11.43
C LYS A 37 9.53 5.41 10.63
N HIS A 38 9.35 4.66 9.55
CA HIS A 38 8.24 4.74 8.60
C HIS A 38 8.11 6.14 7.98
N ASP A 39 9.25 6.78 7.68
CA ASP A 39 9.26 8.11 7.08
C ASP A 39 8.36 8.14 5.83
N ALA A 40 7.44 9.10 5.81
CA ALA A 40 6.48 9.29 4.73
C ALA A 40 6.85 10.46 3.82
N ALA A 41 7.95 11.16 4.10
CA ALA A 41 8.39 12.31 3.33
C ALA A 41 8.78 11.93 1.88
N PHE A 42 9.09 12.94 1.07
CA PHE A 42 9.68 12.67 -0.24
C PHE A 42 11.09 12.09 -0.04
N PRO A 43 11.45 10.95 -0.67
CA PRO A 43 12.64 10.18 -0.33
C PRO A 43 13.93 10.76 -0.95
N ARG A 44 14.30 12.00 -0.58
CA ARG A 44 15.43 12.72 -1.17
C ARG A 44 16.75 11.97 -0.99
N GLN A 45 17.00 11.42 0.20
CA GLN A 45 18.26 10.77 0.52
C GLN A 45 18.35 9.40 -0.15
N ALA A 46 17.26 8.62 -0.15
CA ALA A 46 17.20 7.35 -0.84
C ALA A 46 17.35 7.53 -2.36
N ILE A 47 16.72 8.54 -2.96
CA ILE A 47 16.91 8.87 -4.39
C ILE A 47 18.38 9.18 -4.67
N ALA A 48 18.98 10.09 -3.89
CA ALA A 48 20.37 10.48 -4.08
C ALA A 48 21.32 9.27 -3.94
N ALA A 49 21.11 8.43 -2.93
CA ALA A 49 21.89 7.21 -2.72
C ALA A 49 21.77 6.24 -3.92
N CYS A 50 20.55 6.00 -4.42
CA CYS A 50 20.34 5.09 -5.55
C CYS A 50 20.96 5.62 -6.85
N LEU A 51 20.83 6.93 -7.11
CA LEU A 51 21.43 7.59 -8.27
C LEU A 51 22.97 7.55 -8.21
N ASN A 52 23.55 7.79 -7.03
CA ASN A 52 24.99 7.69 -6.82
C ASN A 52 25.53 6.28 -7.10
N VAL A 53 24.84 5.23 -6.60
CA VAL A 53 25.21 3.83 -6.87
C VAL A 53 25.11 3.50 -8.36
N ALA A 54 24.12 4.05 -9.06
CA ALA A 54 23.95 3.86 -10.50
C ALA A 54 24.91 4.69 -11.36
N GLY A 55 25.63 5.66 -10.78
CA GLY A 55 26.45 6.62 -11.52
C GLY A 55 25.62 7.53 -12.43
N LEU A 56 24.36 7.82 -12.04
CA LEU A 56 23.41 8.61 -12.81
C LEU A 56 23.05 9.91 -12.08
N SER A 57 22.68 10.94 -12.83
CA SER A 57 21.98 12.11 -12.32
C SER A 57 20.47 12.01 -12.58
N ALA A 58 19.68 12.88 -11.95
CA ALA A 58 18.24 12.95 -12.19
C ALA A 58 17.90 13.35 -13.65
N ALA A 59 18.82 14.02 -14.37
CA ALA A 59 18.64 14.38 -15.78
C ALA A 59 18.82 13.17 -16.74
N ASP A 60 19.54 12.14 -16.30
CA ASP A 60 19.80 10.93 -17.07
C ASP A 60 18.63 9.93 -17.01
N ILE A 61 17.70 10.12 -16.07
CA ILE A 61 16.52 9.28 -15.92
C ILE A 61 15.54 9.49 -17.09
N ASP A 62 15.10 8.39 -17.71
CA ASP A 62 14.11 8.42 -18.78
C ASP A 62 12.69 8.54 -18.23
N TYR A 63 12.38 7.73 -17.20
CA TYR A 63 11.05 7.66 -16.60
C TYR A 63 11.11 7.71 -15.08
N VAL A 64 10.18 8.45 -14.48
CA VAL A 64 9.91 8.35 -13.04
C VAL A 64 8.59 7.61 -12.87
N ALA A 65 8.59 6.50 -12.14
CA ALA A 65 7.39 5.72 -11.83
C ALA A 65 6.95 5.96 -10.38
N PHE A 66 5.67 6.22 -10.18
CA PHE A 66 5.04 6.32 -8.87
C PHE A 66 4.06 5.15 -8.68
N TYR A 67 4.10 4.55 -7.49
CA TYR A 67 3.51 3.25 -7.18
C TYR A 67 1.97 3.19 -7.17
N GLU A 68 1.27 4.33 -7.16
CA GLU A 68 -0.19 4.35 -7.13
C GLU A 68 -0.80 5.37 -8.10
N LYS A 69 -2.06 5.13 -8.52
CA LYS A 69 -2.85 6.07 -9.33
C LYS A 69 -3.57 7.06 -8.41
N PRO A 70 -3.20 8.36 -8.46
CA PRO A 70 -3.72 9.31 -7.49
C PRO A 70 -5.25 9.46 -7.48
N LEU A 71 -5.87 9.44 -8.66
CA LEU A 71 -7.31 9.69 -8.85
C LEU A 71 -8.17 8.51 -8.36
N LEU A 72 -7.81 7.26 -8.66
CA LEU A 72 -8.60 6.11 -8.22
C LEU A 72 -8.65 6.00 -6.68
N LYS A 73 -7.53 6.29 -6.01
CA LYS A 73 -7.51 6.37 -4.54
C LYS A 73 -8.36 7.53 -4.01
N PHE A 74 -8.54 8.61 -4.79
CA PHE A 74 -9.45 9.71 -4.41
C PHE A 74 -10.87 9.19 -4.40
N ASP A 75 -11.27 8.54 -5.49
CA ASP A 75 -12.63 8.05 -5.70
C ASP A 75 -13.02 7.11 -4.56
N ARG A 76 -12.12 6.18 -4.15
CA ARG A 76 -12.34 5.36 -2.95
C ARG A 76 -12.59 6.17 -1.69
N LEU A 77 -11.73 7.13 -1.38
CA LEU A 77 -11.88 7.93 -0.16
C LEU A 77 -13.20 8.69 -0.17
N MET A 78 -13.60 9.23 -1.32
CA MET A 78 -14.87 9.94 -1.49
C MET A 78 -16.07 9.00 -1.30
N GLU A 79 -16.10 7.87 -1.99
CA GLU A 79 -17.16 6.87 -1.85
C GLU A 79 -17.25 6.31 -0.43
N THR A 80 -16.10 6.07 0.22
CA THR A 80 -16.05 5.62 1.62
C THR A 80 -16.68 6.64 2.55
N TYR A 81 -16.33 7.93 2.43
CA TYR A 81 -16.92 8.95 3.30
C TYR A 81 -18.41 9.19 3.04
N LEU A 82 -18.86 9.01 1.79
CA LEU A 82 -20.27 9.12 1.43
C LEU A 82 -21.10 7.94 1.95
N SER A 83 -20.57 6.72 1.93
CA SER A 83 -21.30 5.52 2.37
C SER A 83 -21.61 5.51 3.88
N ILE A 84 -20.88 6.30 4.67
CA ILE A 84 -21.08 6.46 6.12
C ILE A 84 -21.67 7.84 6.50
N ALA A 85 -22.30 8.54 5.55
CA ALA A 85 -22.97 9.80 5.83
C ALA A 85 -24.09 9.60 6.88
N PRO A 86 -24.29 10.55 7.83
CA PRO A 86 -23.65 11.86 7.94
C PRO A 86 -22.32 11.87 8.72
N ARG A 87 -21.91 10.76 9.35
CA ARG A 87 -20.71 10.71 10.21
C ARG A 87 -19.41 10.97 9.44
N GLY A 88 -19.31 10.50 8.20
CA GLY A 88 -18.15 10.71 7.33
C GLY A 88 -17.95 12.14 6.82
N PHE A 89 -18.97 13.00 6.87
CA PHE A 89 -18.95 14.33 6.24
C PHE A 89 -17.90 15.28 6.86
N ARG A 90 -17.67 15.18 8.18
CA ARG A 90 -16.64 15.99 8.86
C ARG A 90 -15.23 15.59 8.43
N SER A 91 -14.97 14.30 8.28
CA SER A 91 -13.68 13.76 7.82
C SER A 91 -13.45 14.11 6.35
N PHE A 92 -14.48 13.97 5.51
CA PHE A 92 -14.49 14.40 4.12
C PHE A 92 -14.10 15.88 3.96
N ALA A 93 -14.79 16.79 4.66
CA ALA A 93 -14.54 18.23 4.53
C ALA A 93 -13.11 18.65 4.92
N LYS A 94 -12.47 17.93 5.85
CA LYS A 94 -11.07 18.15 6.23
C LYS A 94 -10.08 17.53 5.26
N ALA A 95 -10.36 16.33 4.75
CA ALA A 95 -9.42 15.58 3.91
C ALA A 95 -9.34 16.14 2.49
N VAL A 96 -10.47 16.52 1.89
CA VAL A 96 -10.56 16.91 0.48
C VAL A 96 -9.60 18.04 0.08
N PRO A 97 -9.49 19.18 0.80
CA PRO A 97 -8.63 20.28 0.37
C PRO A 97 -7.13 19.94 0.38
N LEU A 98 -6.69 19.13 1.36
CA LEU A 98 -5.30 18.67 1.48
C LEU A 98 -4.97 17.71 0.33
N TRP A 99 -5.90 16.79 0.06
CA TRP A 99 -5.73 15.76 -0.96
C TRP A 99 -5.72 16.34 -2.38
N LEU A 100 -6.64 17.26 -2.66
CA LEU A 100 -6.74 17.93 -3.95
C LEU A 100 -5.45 18.71 -4.27
N LYS A 101 -4.86 19.38 -3.28
CA LYS A 101 -3.56 20.05 -3.43
C LYS A 101 -2.43 19.04 -3.66
N GLN A 102 -2.27 18.01 -2.82
CA GLN A 102 -1.14 17.09 -2.99
C GLN A 102 -1.16 16.33 -4.32
N LYS A 103 -2.35 15.90 -4.79
CA LYS A 103 -2.43 14.97 -5.93
C LYS A 103 -2.55 15.61 -7.30
N LEU A 104 -3.15 16.80 -7.41
CA LEU A 104 -3.06 17.59 -8.65
C LEU A 104 -1.62 18.07 -8.90
N PHE A 105 -0.80 18.19 -7.86
CA PHE A 105 0.57 18.65 -7.96
C PHE A 105 1.62 17.54 -7.81
N LEU A 106 1.27 16.26 -7.79
CA LEU A 106 2.25 15.18 -7.55
C LEU A 106 3.40 15.19 -8.57
N ARG A 107 3.09 15.43 -9.86
CA ARG A 107 4.13 15.63 -10.90
C ARG A 107 5.06 16.81 -10.59
N ARG A 108 4.48 17.91 -10.09
CA ARG A 108 5.24 19.10 -9.69
C ARG A 108 6.09 18.80 -8.46
N VAL A 109 5.53 18.13 -7.45
CA VAL A 109 6.25 17.73 -6.23
C VAL A 109 7.42 16.81 -6.57
N ILE A 110 7.23 15.83 -7.46
CA ILE A 110 8.32 14.96 -7.94
C ILE A 110 9.40 15.79 -8.63
N ARG A 111 9.02 16.68 -9.55
CA ARG A 111 9.97 17.54 -10.26
C ARG A 111 10.75 18.45 -9.31
N ASP A 112 10.06 19.10 -8.38
CA ASP A 112 10.65 20.00 -7.40
C ASP A 112 11.52 19.19 -6.39
N GLY A 113 11.14 17.95 -6.11
CA GLY A 113 11.90 16.98 -5.32
C GLY A 113 13.19 16.49 -5.99
N LEU A 114 13.22 16.50 -7.33
CA LEU A 114 14.38 16.22 -8.18
C LEU A 114 15.09 17.52 -8.63
N ASP A 115 14.90 18.61 -7.88
CA ASP A 115 15.51 19.93 -8.07
C ASP A 115 15.35 20.49 -9.50
N GLY A 116 14.24 20.15 -10.17
CA GLY A 116 13.94 20.60 -11.53
C GLY A 116 14.81 19.99 -12.63
N GLN A 117 15.72 19.07 -12.29
CA GLN A 117 16.61 18.39 -13.23
C GLN A 117 15.85 17.40 -14.11
N TYR A 118 14.81 16.76 -13.56
CA TYR A 118 13.94 15.86 -14.30
C TYR A 118 12.79 16.60 -14.99
N ARG A 119 12.70 16.49 -16.31
CA ARG A 119 11.64 17.13 -17.13
C ARG A 119 10.87 16.16 -18.02
N ARG A 120 11.14 14.86 -17.91
CA ARG A 120 10.53 13.83 -18.77
C ARG A 120 9.23 13.29 -18.15
N ARG A 121 8.79 12.10 -18.57
CA ARG A 121 7.46 11.57 -18.27
C ARG A 121 7.39 10.85 -16.91
N CYS A 122 6.58 11.37 -15.99
CA CYS A 122 6.11 10.62 -14.83
C CYS A 122 5.02 9.60 -15.23
N LEU A 123 5.20 8.35 -14.80
CA LEU A 123 4.24 7.24 -14.90
C LEU A 123 3.59 7.01 -13.54
N PHE A 124 2.30 6.71 -13.55
CA PHE A 124 1.51 6.37 -12.35
C PHE A 124 0.88 5.01 -12.59
N LEU A 125 1.26 4.04 -11.77
CA LEU A 125 0.88 2.63 -11.89
C LEU A 125 -0.17 2.29 -10.84
N GLU A 126 -0.83 1.13 -10.97
CA GLU A 126 -1.72 0.65 -9.92
C GLU A 126 -0.92 0.09 -8.74
N HIS A 127 -1.41 0.30 -7.52
CA HIS A 127 -0.71 -0.09 -6.29
C HIS A 127 -0.45 -1.60 -6.23
N HIS A 128 -1.49 -2.40 -6.45
CA HIS A 128 -1.38 -3.86 -6.43
C HIS A 128 -0.60 -4.41 -7.63
N GLU A 129 -0.65 -3.73 -8.78
CA GLU A 129 0.20 -4.08 -9.94
C GLU A 129 1.68 -3.81 -9.61
N SER A 130 1.98 -2.72 -8.91
CA SER A 130 3.34 -2.41 -8.45
C SER A 130 3.87 -3.45 -7.46
N HIS A 131 3.04 -3.93 -6.54
CA HIS A 131 3.36 -5.06 -5.66
C HIS A 131 3.58 -6.37 -6.44
N ALA A 132 2.70 -6.68 -7.39
CA ALA A 132 2.83 -7.85 -8.25
C ALA A 132 4.14 -7.81 -9.05
N ALA A 133 4.47 -6.64 -9.61
CA ALA A 133 5.69 -6.40 -10.38
C ALA A 133 6.96 -6.53 -9.55
N SER A 134 6.96 -6.02 -8.31
CA SER A 134 8.12 -6.10 -7.43
C SER A 134 8.42 -7.52 -6.94
N ALA A 135 7.43 -8.42 -6.99
CA ALA A 135 7.62 -9.84 -6.70
C ALA A 135 7.94 -10.65 -7.97
N PHE A 136 7.17 -10.49 -9.04
CA PHE A 136 7.27 -11.34 -10.23
C PHE A 136 8.53 -11.08 -11.05
N TYR A 137 8.83 -9.83 -11.41
CA TYR A 137 9.96 -9.52 -12.30
C TYR A 137 11.35 -9.88 -11.74
N PRO A 138 11.64 -9.75 -10.43
CA PRO A 138 12.91 -10.22 -9.88
C PRO A 138 12.89 -11.72 -9.51
N SER A 139 11.75 -12.40 -9.60
CA SER A 139 11.68 -13.84 -9.35
C SER A 139 12.37 -14.63 -10.48
N PRO A 140 12.81 -15.88 -10.22
CA PRO A 140 13.41 -16.72 -11.26
C PRO A 140 12.39 -17.34 -12.22
N PHE A 141 11.10 -17.02 -12.10
CA PHE A 141 10.03 -17.68 -12.83
C PHE A 141 9.60 -16.87 -14.05
N GLU A 142 9.54 -17.52 -15.22
CA GLU A 142 8.97 -16.93 -16.44
C GLU A 142 7.44 -17.01 -16.48
N ASP A 143 6.83 -17.95 -15.76
CA ASP A 143 5.38 -18.13 -15.65
C ASP A 143 5.04 -18.47 -14.18
N ALA A 144 4.19 -17.66 -13.54
CA ALA A 144 3.82 -17.83 -12.15
C ALA A 144 2.44 -17.26 -11.82
N ALA A 145 1.73 -17.90 -10.87
CA ALA A 145 0.60 -17.27 -10.20
C ALA A 145 1.11 -16.18 -9.25
N ILE A 146 0.40 -15.05 -9.21
CA ILE A 146 0.75 -13.89 -8.37
C ILE A 146 -0.39 -13.64 -7.39
N LEU A 147 -0.08 -13.60 -6.10
CA LEU A 147 -1.00 -13.23 -5.03
C LEU A 147 -0.42 -12.06 -4.25
N THR A 148 -1.13 -10.92 -4.27
CA THR A 148 -0.81 -9.76 -3.44
C THR A 148 -1.87 -9.66 -2.35
N ILE A 149 -1.46 -9.56 -1.09
CA ILE A 149 -2.34 -9.29 0.05
C ILE A 149 -1.81 -8.06 0.77
N ASP A 150 -2.66 -7.05 0.93
CA ASP A 150 -2.32 -5.77 1.54
C ASP A 150 -3.43 -5.28 2.47
N GLY A 151 -3.17 -4.19 3.19
CA GLY A 151 -4.19 -3.43 3.90
C GLY A 151 -5.21 -2.87 2.94
N VAL A 152 -4.84 -1.82 2.18
CA VAL A 152 -5.68 -1.19 1.15
C VAL A 152 -4.84 -0.43 0.12
N GLY A 153 -5.01 -0.74 -1.17
CA GLY A 153 -4.51 0.08 -2.27
C GLY A 153 -5.48 1.21 -2.68
N GLU A 154 -5.70 1.37 -3.99
CA GLU A 154 -6.74 2.27 -4.50
C GLU A 154 -8.14 1.74 -4.14
N TRP A 155 -8.39 0.45 -4.38
CA TRP A 155 -9.62 -0.27 -4.02
C TRP A 155 -9.33 -1.70 -3.57
N ALA A 156 -8.41 -2.34 -4.26
CA ALA A 156 -7.98 -3.69 -3.95
C ALA A 156 -7.37 -3.78 -2.54
N THR A 157 -7.59 -4.93 -1.91
CA THR A 157 -7.04 -5.33 -0.62
C THR A 157 -6.32 -6.68 -0.75
N ALA A 158 -6.73 -7.48 -1.73
CA ALA A 158 -5.95 -8.59 -2.27
C ALA A 158 -6.18 -8.70 -3.77
N THR A 159 -5.18 -9.18 -4.52
CA THR A 159 -5.30 -9.47 -5.95
C THR A 159 -4.68 -10.81 -6.29
N LEU A 160 -5.30 -11.53 -7.24
CA LEU A 160 -4.80 -12.79 -7.79
C LEU A 160 -4.67 -12.65 -9.31
N GLY A 161 -3.59 -13.18 -9.86
CA GLY A 161 -3.32 -13.11 -11.29
C GLY A 161 -2.23 -14.07 -11.75
N GLU A 162 -1.79 -13.85 -12.97
CA GLU A 162 -0.68 -14.57 -13.60
C GLU A 162 0.37 -13.58 -14.11
N GLY A 163 1.63 -13.93 -13.95
CA GLY A 163 2.76 -13.31 -14.62
C GLY A 163 3.30 -14.25 -15.69
N ARG A 164 3.52 -13.74 -16.91
CA ARG A 164 4.14 -14.48 -18.01
C ARG A 164 5.13 -13.61 -18.77
N GLY A 165 6.40 -13.97 -18.77
CA GLY A 165 7.49 -13.21 -19.37
C GLY A 165 7.55 -11.78 -18.81
N ASN A 166 7.20 -10.79 -19.63
CA ASN A 166 7.19 -9.37 -19.26
C ASN A 166 5.77 -8.80 -19.03
N ARG A 167 4.78 -9.66 -18.79
CA ARG A 167 3.38 -9.25 -18.60
C ARG A 167 2.85 -9.76 -17.27
N ILE A 168 2.05 -8.92 -16.63
CA ILE A 168 1.26 -9.25 -15.46
C ILE A 168 -0.21 -9.05 -15.82
N ARG A 169 -1.04 -10.03 -15.47
CA ARG A 169 -2.49 -9.94 -15.62
C ARG A 169 -3.16 -10.31 -14.30
N LEU A 170 -3.60 -9.29 -13.57
CA LEU A 170 -4.46 -9.47 -12.41
C LEU A 170 -5.89 -9.77 -12.89
N THR A 171 -6.48 -10.85 -12.38
CA THR A 171 -7.77 -11.37 -12.86
C THR A 171 -8.86 -11.32 -11.79
N HIS A 172 -8.47 -11.34 -10.52
CA HIS A 172 -9.40 -11.31 -9.39
C HIS A 172 -8.89 -10.31 -8.35
N GLU A 173 -9.83 -9.69 -7.63
CA GLU A 173 -9.52 -8.80 -6.52
C GLU A 173 -10.55 -8.96 -5.39
N LEU A 174 -10.08 -8.83 -4.15
CA LEU A 174 -10.92 -8.43 -3.03
C LEU A 174 -10.86 -6.92 -2.92
N ARG A 175 -12.00 -6.29 -2.67
CA ARG A 175 -12.10 -4.83 -2.55
C ARG A 175 -12.37 -4.41 -1.12
N PHE A 176 -11.86 -3.24 -0.78
CA PHE A 176 -12.23 -2.52 0.43
C PHE A 176 -13.76 -2.40 0.53
N PRO A 177 -14.37 -2.67 1.70
CA PRO A 177 -13.75 -2.75 3.02
C PRO A 177 -13.30 -4.14 3.48
N HIS A 178 -13.40 -5.16 2.63
CA HIS A 178 -13.02 -6.52 3.02
C HIS A 178 -11.52 -6.71 2.77
N SER A 179 -10.73 -6.80 3.84
CA SER A 179 -9.27 -6.85 3.75
C SER A 179 -8.68 -7.84 4.76
N PRO A 180 -7.86 -8.81 4.31
CA PRO A 180 -7.11 -9.66 5.23
C PRO A 180 -6.15 -8.84 6.09
N GLY A 181 -5.51 -7.83 5.48
CA GLY A 181 -4.61 -6.91 6.17
C GLY A 181 -5.33 -6.14 7.27
N LEU A 182 -6.50 -5.56 6.99
CA LEU A 182 -7.27 -4.82 8.00
C LEU A 182 -7.84 -5.71 9.09
N LEU A 183 -8.25 -6.95 8.77
CA LEU A 183 -8.62 -7.94 9.79
C LEU A 183 -7.46 -8.17 10.76
N TYR A 184 -6.25 -8.37 10.22
CA TYR A 184 -5.05 -8.59 11.02
C TYR A 184 -4.65 -7.34 11.83
N SER A 185 -4.76 -6.15 11.24
CA SER A 185 -4.54 -4.87 11.93
C SER A 185 -5.58 -4.60 13.03
N ALA A 186 -6.83 -5.04 12.87
CA ALA A 186 -7.85 -4.93 13.90
C ALA A 186 -7.49 -5.74 15.15
N PHE A 187 -7.05 -7.00 14.98
CA PHE A 187 -6.55 -7.80 16.10
C PHE A 187 -5.22 -7.27 16.65
N THR A 188 -4.35 -6.72 15.80
CA THR A 188 -3.12 -6.04 16.24
C THR A 188 -3.46 -4.90 17.21
N GLN A 189 -4.43 -4.06 16.86
CA GLN A 189 -4.91 -2.99 17.76
C GLN A 189 -5.60 -3.55 19.00
N TYR A 190 -6.47 -4.55 18.86
CA TYR A 190 -7.20 -5.17 19.97
C TYR A 190 -6.25 -5.71 21.04
N CYS A 191 -5.15 -6.35 20.63
CA CYS A 191 -4.10 -6.82 21.53
C CYS A 191 -3.18 -5.71 22.08
N GLY A 192 -3.51 -4.44 21.84
CA GLY A 192 -2.77 -3.28 22.37
C GLY A 192 -1.53 -2.88 21.56
N PHE A 193 -1.30 -3.45 20.38
CA PHE A 193 -0.19 -3.06 19.52
C PHE A 193 -0.54 -1.90 18.58
N LYS A 194 0.50 -1.16 18.17
CA LYS A 194 0.35 -0.05 17.21
C LYS A 194 0.16 -0.61 15.80
N VAL A 195 -0.91 -0.20 15.13
CA VAL A 195 -1.19 -0.53 13.72
C VAL A 195 -0.11 0.04 12.78
N ASN A 196 0.16 -0.65 11.67
CA ASN A 196 1.21 -0.36 10.69
C ASN A 196 2.62 -0.40 11.29
N SER A 197 2.82 -1.18 12.36
CA SER A 197 4.10 -1.32 13.05
C SER A 197 4.13 -2.50 14.03
N GLY A 198 2.99 -3.02 14.45
CA GLY A 198 2.84 -4.01 15.51
C GLY A 198 2.45 -5.40 14.99
N GLU A 199 2.09 -5.48 13.71
CA GLU A 199 1.58 -6.69 13.04
C GLU A 199 2.58 -7.85 13.17
N TYR A 200 3.88 -7.59 13.00
CA TYR A 200 4.92 -8.62 13.16
C TYR A 200 5.06 -9.09 14.60
N LYS A 201 4.72 -8.26 15.60
CA LYS A 201 4.77 -8.66 17.02
C LYS A 201 3.65 -9.65 17.31
N LEU A 202 2.45 -9.38 16.79
CA LEU A 202 1.34 -10.32 16.87
C LEU A 202 1.69 -11.65 16.19
N MET A 203 2.36 -11.60 15.03
CA MET A 203 2.83 -12.81 14.33
C MET A 203 3.84 -13.58 15.18
N GLY A 204 4.78 -12.87 15.79
CA GLY A 204 5.79 -13.46 16.69
C GLY A 204 5.19 -14.13 17.93
N LEU A 205 3.99 -13.70 18.37
CA LEU A 205 3.25 -14.32 19.47
C LEU A 205 2.41 -15.53 19.05
N ALA A 206 2.07 -15.66 17.77
CA ALA A 206 1.24 -16.74 17.24
C ALA A 206 1.69 -18.17 17.64
N PRO A 207 2.99 -18.55 17.61
CA PRO A 207 3.40 -19.91 17.98
C PRO A 207 3.26 -20.23 19.48
N TYR A 208 3.01 -19.23 20.34
CA TYR A 208 2.79 -19.42 21.77
C TYR A 208 1.31 -19.54 22.15
N GLY A 209 0.40 -19.29 21.19
CA GLY A 209 -1.04 -19.32 21.42
C GLY A 209 -1.69 -20.65 21.08
N ALA A 210 -2.95 -20.79 21.50
CA ALA A 210 -3.87 -21.81 21.02
C ALA A 210 -5.02 -21.14 20.25
N PRO A 211 -5.52 -21.73 19.14
CA PRO A 211 -6.54 -21.12 18.28
C PRO A 211 -7.96 -21.19 18.87
N ILE A 212 -8.13 -20.87 20.15
CA ILE A 212 -9.40 -21.03 20.90
C ILE A 212 -10.55 -20.16 20.35
N TYR A 213 -10.23 -19.09 19.63
CA TYR A 213 -11.19 -18.17 19.04
C TYR A 213 -11.40 -18.37 17.53
N ALA A 214 -10.73 -19.36 16.92
CA ALA A 214 -10.76 -19.51 15.47
C ALA A 214 -12.18 -19.77 14.93
N ASP A 215 -12.99 -20.55 15.65
CA ASP A 215 -14.38 -20.81 15.27
C ASP A 215 -15.28 -19.60 15.50
N LEU A 216 -15.07 -18.86 16.60
CA LEU A 216 -15.81 -17.63 16.89
C LEU A 216 -15.60 -16.59 15.78
N ILE A 217 -14.35 -16.42 15.31
CA ILE A 217 -14.00 -15.52 14.22
C ILE A 217 -14.69 -15.96 12.92
N ARG A 218 -14.66 -17.26 12.58
CA ARG A 218 -15.31 -17.79 11.36
C ARG A 218 -16.83 -17.73 11.41
N GLN A 219 -17.44 -17.78 12.60
CA GLN A 219 -18.89 -17.74 12.75
C GLN A 219 -19.45 -16.31 12.71
N HIS A 220 -18.72 -15.32 13.26
CA HIS A 220 -19.26 -13.98 13.45
C HIS A 220 -18.60 -12.89 12.60
N ILE A 221 -17.32 -13.03 12.29
CA ILE A 221 -16.50 -11.96 11.70
C ILE A 221 -16.20 -12.23 10.23
N VAL A 222 -15.86 -13.46 9.86
CA VAL A 222 -15.37 -13.82 8.52
C VAL A 222 -16.34 -14.78 7.84
N ASP A 223 -16.96 -14.32 6.77
CA ASP A 223 -17.78 -15.14 5.88
C ASP A 223 -16.91 -15.66 4.71
N LEU A 224 -16.27 -16.81 4.93
CA LEU A 224 -15.40 -17.48 3.97
C LEU A 224 -16.22 -18.25 2.93
N LYS A 225 -15.96 -17.98 1.65
CA LYS A 225 -16.61 -18.62 0.50
C LYS A 225 -15.84 -19.85 0.04
N ALA A 226 -16.52 -20.70 -0.71
CA ALA A 226 -15.96 -21.94 -1.23
C ALA A 226 -14.78 -21.73 -2.20
N ASP A 227 -14.72 -20.57 -2.86
CA ASP A 227 -13.64 -20.18 -3.76
C ASP A 227 -12.44 -19.54 -3.04
N GLY A 228 -12.48 -19.45 -1.71
CA GLY A 228 -11.45 -18.82 -0.88
C GLY A 228 -11.57 -17.30 -0.75
N SER A 229 -12.50 -16.66 -1.46
CA SER A 229 -12.86 -15.26 -1.19
C SER A 229 -13.55 -15.15 0.17
N PHE A 230 -13.52 -13.97 0.80
CA PHE A 230 -14.25 -13.76 2.03
C PHE A 230 -14.77 -12.34 2.16
N PHE A 231 -15.82 -12.23 2.97
CA PHE A 231 -16.39 -10.97 3.40
C PHE A 231 -16.19 -10.81 4.90
N LEU A 232 -15.97 -9.58 5.33
CA LEU A 232 -15.87 -9.21 6.73
C LEU A 232 -17.18 -8.61 7.19
N ASN A 233 -17.72 -9.08 8.30
CA ASN A 233 -18.85 -8.45 8.96
C ASN A 233 -18.42 -7.09 9.53
N GLN A 234 -18.90 -6.01 8.89
CA GLN A 234 -18.48 -4.64 9.18
C GLN A 234 -18.94 -4.15 10.56
N ASP A 235 -19.88 -4.82 11.23
CA ASP A 235 -20.34 -4.46 12.57
C ASP A 235 -19.23 -4.56 13.64
N TYR A 236 -18.16 -5.30 13.37
CA TYR A 236 -17.03 -5.52 14.27
C TYR A 236 -15.87 -4.54 14.05
N PHE A 237 -15.97 -3.67 13.05
CA PHE A 237 -14.89 -2.75 12.66
C PHE A 237 -15.34 -1.30 12.66
N ASP A 238 -14.39 -0.38 12.81
CA ASP A 238 -14.65 1.06 12.80
C ASP A 238 -13.72 1.84 11.84
N TYR A 239 -12.89 1.15 11.06
CA TYR A 239 -11.94 1.79 10.14
C TYR A 239 -12.60 2.51 8.95
N LEU A 240 -13.90 2.34 8.75
CA LEU A 240 -14.66 3.08 7.73
C LEU A 240 -14.91 4.53 8.14
N GLY A 241 -15.19 4.79 9.43
CA GLY A 241 -15.66 6.10 9.90
C GLY A 241 -15.04 6.62 11.20
N GLY A 242 -14.41 5.75 11.98
CA GLY A 242 -13.73 6.08 13.22
C GLY A 242 -12.23 6.30 13.08
N VAL A 243 -11.58 6.47 14.23
CA VAL A 243 -10.12 6.59 14.36
C VAL A 243 -9.47 5.29 14.83
N THR A 244 -10.26 4.22 14.99
CA THR A 244 -9.86 2.90 15.45
C THR A 244 -10.20 1.84 14.43
N MET A 245 -9.52 0.70 14.48
CA MET A 245 -9.79 -0.47 13.64
C MET A 245 -11.00 -1.26 14.14
N THR A 246 -11.20 -1.37 15.45
CA THR A 246 -12.21 -2.23 16.08
C THR A 246 -13.43 -1.44 16.56
N SER A 247 -14.61 -2.06 16.52
CA SER A 247 -15.84 -1.50 17.12
C SER A 247 -16.09 -2.02 18.56
N PRO A 248 -17.04 -1.43 19.31
CA PRO A 248 -17.47 -1.96 20.60
C PRO A 248 -18.10 -3.37 20.53
N ASN A 249 -18.52 -3.84 19.35
CA ASN A 249 -19.01 -5.21 19.18
C ASN A 249 -17.85 -6.21 19.25
N LEU A 250 -16.71 -5.88 18.65
CA LEU A 250 -15.51 -6.73 18.71
C LEU A 250 -14.99 -6.84 20.14
N GLN A 251 -14.97 -5.74 20.89
CA GLN A 251 -14.57 -5.73 22.29
C GLN A 251 -15.49 -6.52 23.22
N ARG A 252 -16.75 -6.74 22.83
CA ARG A 252 -17.69 -7.56 23.61
C ARG A 252 -17.61 -9.04 23.26
N LEU A 253 -17.11 -9.35 22.06
CA LEU A 253 -17.01 -10.72 21.55
C LEU A 253 -15.78 -11.46 22.14
N PHE A 254 -14.73 -10.72 22.49
CA PHE A 254 -13.48 -11.21 23.08
C PHE A 254 -13.24 -10.59 24.45
#